data_AF-A0A3D0DPD8-F1
#
_entry.id   AF-A0A3D0DPD8-F1
#
_cell.length_a   1.000
_cell.length_b   1.000
_cell.length_c   1.000
_cell.angle_alpha   90.00
_cell.angle_beta   90.00
_cell.angle_gamma   90.00
#
_symmetry.space_group_name_H-M   'P 1'
#
loop_
_entity.id
_entity.type
_entity.pdbx_description
1 polymer ?
#
loop_
_entity_poly.entity_id
_entity_poly.type
_entity_poly.pdbx_seq_one_letter_code
_entity_poly.pdbx_strand_id
1 'polypeptide(L)' 'MEERVLKVLSEEFPDIDFTSSDALVDDGILDSLTITGIIATLTMEFGITIPYEEIIEENFNSIKGLASMVERLS' A
#
# COMPACT_ATOMS: atom_id res chain seq x y z
N MET A 1 0.94 7.35 -10.78
CA MET A 1 1.32 6.17 -9.98
C MET A 1 0.14 5.62 -9.19
N GLU A 2 -0.64 6.48 -8.53
CA GLU A 2 -1.82 6.12 -7.73
C GLU A 2 -2.78 5.12 -8.41
N GLU A 3 -3.23 5.38 -9.63
CA GLU A 3 -4.15 4.46 -10.34
C GLU A 3 -3.56 3.05 -10.55
N ARG A 4 -2.25 2.94 -10.77
CA ARG A 4 -1.58 1.65 -10.94
C ARG A 4 -1.53 0.88 -9.62
N VAL A 5 -1.13 1.57 -8.56
CA VAL A 5 -1.06 0.99 -7.21
C VAL A 5 -2.45 0.56 -6.75
N LEU A 6 -3.45 1.44 -6.88
CA LEU A 6 -4.84 1.12 -6.55
C LEU A 6 -5.33 -0.08 -7.34
N LYS A 7 -5.09 -0.13 -8.66
CA LYS A 7 -5.54 -1.26 -9.48
C LYS A 7 -4.93 -2.58 -9.02
N VAL A 8 -3.61 -2.63 -8.80
CA VAL A 8 -2.91 -3.83 -8.34
C VAL A 8 -3.43 -4.27 -6.98
N LEU A 9 -3.57 -3.33 -6.04
CA LEU A 9 -4.02 -3.65 -4.69
C LEU A 9 -5.50 -4.06 -4.65
N SER A 10 -6.37 -3.45 -5.45
CA SER A 10 -7.78 -3.86 -5.55
C SER A 10 -7.96 -5.21 -6.26
N GLU A 11 -7.04 -5.60 -7.15
CA GLU A 11 -7.05 -6.93 -7.78
C GLU A 11 -6.62 -8.02 -6.77
N GLU A 12 -5.59 -7.76 -5.96
CA GLU A 12 -5.07 -8.72 -4.97
C GLU A 12 -5.88 -8.75 -3.66
N PHE A 13 -6.44 -7.61 -3.25
CA PHE A 13 -7.22 -7.43 -2.03
C PHE A 13 -8.63 -6.91 -2.35
N PRO A 14 -9.49 -7.72 -2.99
CA PRO A 14 -10.83 -7.28 -3.42
C PRO A 14 -11.78 -6.96 -2.26
N ASP A 15 -11.48 -7.47 -1.05
CA ASP A 15 -12.27 -7.23 0.16
C ASP A 15 -11.93 -5.88 0.84
N ILE A 16 -10.90 -5.16 0.36
CA ILE A 16 -10.39 -3.93 0.98
C ILE A 16 -10.65 -2.75 0.05
N ASP A 17 -11.39 -1.77 0.57
CA ASP A 17 -11.60 -0.50 -0.11
C ASP A 17 -10.52 0.51 0.30
N PHE A 18 -9.43 0.54 -0.45
CA PHE A 18 -8.33 1.50 -0.25
C PHE A 18 -8.70 2.97 -0.54
N THR A 19 -9.90 3.22 -1.07
CA THR A 19 -10.41 4.58 -1.34
C THR A 19 -11.39 5.07 -0.27
N SER A 20 -11.74 4.21 0.68
CA SER A 20 -12.72 4.52 1.73
C SER A 20 -12.21 5.49 2.79
N SER A 21 -10.88 5.58 2.97
CA SER A 21 -10.26 6.44 3.97
C SER A 21 -8.85 6.90 3.56
N ASP A 22 -8.44 8.04 4.10
CA ASP A 22 -7.06 8.56 4.06
C ASP A 22 -6.24 8.14 5.30
N ALA A 23 -6.82 7.33 6.19
CA ALA A 23 -6.23 6.83 7.43
C ALA A 23 -6.44 5.30 7.59
N LEU A 24 -6.20 4.54 6.53
CA LEU A 24 -6.51 3.11 6.42
C LEU A 24 -5.91 2.24 7.54
N VAL A 25 -4.72 2.57 8.06
CA VAL A 25 -4.11 1.85 9.19
C VAL A 25 -4.78 2.29 10.49
N ASP A 26 -4.94 3.59 10.70
CA ASP A 26 -5.53 4.15 11.93
C ASP A 26 -6.99 3.74 12.12
N ASP A 27 -7.75 3.63 11.03
CA ASP A 27 -9.14 3.15 11.00
C ASP A 27 -9.24 1.63 11.17
N GLY A 28 -8.12 0.91 11.22
CA GLY A 28 -8.06 -0.54 11.36
C GLY A 28 -8.52 -1.30 10.11
N ILE A 29 -8.57 -0.64 8.96
CA ILE A 29 -8.88 -1.27 7.67
C ILE A 29 -7.69 -2.13 7.21
N LEU A 30 -6.47 -1.64 7.43
CA LEU A 30 -5.24 -2.38 7.18
C LEU A 30 -4.69 -2.95 8.48
N ASP A 31 -4.67 -4.28 8.56
CA ASP A 31 -3.98 -4.99 9.63
C ASP A 31 -2.53 -5.35 9.24
N SER A 32 -1.76 -5.86 10.20
CA SER A 32 -0.35 -6.23 9.97
C SER A 32 -0.16 -7.30 8.90
N LEU A 33 -1.13 -8.20 8.73
CA LEU A 33 -1.08 -9.26 7.72
C LEU A 33 -1.28 -8.68 6.33
N THR A 34 -2.26 -7.80 6.19
CA THR A 34 -2.56 -7.08 4.96
C THR A 34 -1.38 -6.20 4.55
N ILE A 35 -0.79 -5.44 5.49
CA ILE A 35 0.41 -4.63 5.23
C ILE A 35 1.55 -5.50 4.69
N THR A 36 1.78 -6.68 5.27
CA THR A 36 2.79 -7.62 4.78
C THR A 36 2.48 -8.10 3.36
N GLY A 37 1.21 -8.39 3.07
CA GLY A 37 0.74 -8.74 1.73
C GLY A 37 0.97 -7.61 0.72
N ILE A 38 0.56 -6.38 1.06
CA ILE A 38 0.77 -5.17 0.24
C ILE A 38 2.25 -5.02 -0.08
N ILE A 39 3.14 -5.15 0.91
CA ILE A 39 4.59 -5.07 0.69
C ILE A 39 5.07 -6.09 -0.33
N ALA A 40 4.63 -7.35 -0.20
CA ALA A 40 4.99 -8.42 -1.12
C ALA A 40 4.47 -8.15 -2.55
N THR A 41 3.20 -7.77 -2.68
CA THR A 41 2.57 -7.41 -3.96
C THR A 41 3.30 -6.26 -4.63
N LEU A 42 3.57 -5.16 -3.91
CA LEU A 42 4.27 -4.01 -4.47
C LEU A 42 5.71 -4.36 -4.88
N THR A 43 6.39 -5.17 -4.08
CA THR A 43 7.74 -5.67 -4.38
C THR A 43 7.77 -6.47 -5.69
N MET A 44 6.79 -7.35 -5.88
CA MET A 44 6.70 -8.20 -7.07
C MET A 44 6.26 -7.43 -8.32
N GLU A 45 5.23 -6.59 -8.21
CA GLU A 45 4.62 -5.90 -9.35
C GLU A 45 5.44 -4.69 -9.82
N PHE A 46 6.10 -3.99 -8.90
CA PHE A 46 6.91 -2.81 -9.23
C PHE A 46 8.42 -3.09 -9.19
N GLY A 47 8.85 -4.27 -8.72
CA GLY A 47 10.27 -4.63 -8.64
C GLY A 47 11.06 -3.83 -7.60
N ILE A 48 10.39 -3.29 -6.59
CA ILE A 48 10.98 -2.44 -5.54
C ILE A 48 11.28 -3.25 -4.27
N THR A 49 12.15 -2.74 -3.39
CA THR A 49 12.31 -3.28 -2.03
C THR A 49 11.82 -2.26 -1.03
N ILE A 50 10.88 -2.63 -0.17
CA ILE A 50 10.37 -1.75 0.89
C ILE A 50 11.12 -2.06 2.19
N PRO A 51 12.03 -1.19 2.66
CA PRO A 51 12.71 -1.38 3.94
C PRO A 51 11.77 -1.11 5.11
N TYR A 52 12.13 -1.61 6.29
CA TYR A 52 11.33 -1.44 7.51
C TYR A 52 11.05 0.03 7.85
N GLU A 53 11.98 0.94 7.53
CA GLU A 53 11.85 2.38 7.76
C GLU A 53 10.72 3.03 6.95
N GLU A 54 10.31 2.41 5.84
CA GLU A 54 9.19 2.89 5.01
C GLU A 54 7.85 2.31 5.48
N ILE A 55 7.83 1.39 6.44
CA ILE A 55 6.61 0.82 7.02
C ILE A 55 6.11 1.76 8.13
N ILE A 56 5.68 2.94 7.71
CA ILE A 56 5.13 3.99 8.56
C ILE A 56 3.73 4.37 8.09
N GLU A 57 2.93 4.90 9.02
CA GLU A 57 1.57 5.38 8.78
C GLU A 57 1.48 6.30 7.55
N GLU A 58 2.41 7.25 7.38
CA GLU A 58 2.43 8.18 6.25
C GLU A 58 2.41 7.48 4.87
N ASN A 59 3.07 6.32 4.76
CA ASN A 59 3.13 5.55 3.53
C ASN A 59 1.95 4.58 3.36
N PHE A 60 1.34 4.09 4.44
CA PHE A 60 0.32 3.02 4.37
C PHE A 60 -1.11 3.50 4.65
N ASN A 61 -1.29 4.70 5.22
CA ASN A 61 -2.62 5.23 5.56
C ASN A 61 -3.47 5.59 4.33
N SER A 62 -2.87 5.76 3.15
CA SER A 62 -3.63 6.07 1.95
C SER A 62 -2.97 5.52 0.70
N ILE A 63 -3.76 5.37 -0.38
CA ILE A 63 -3.25 5.07 -1.72
C ILE A 63 -2.22 6.10 -2.18
N LYS A 64 -2.38 7.36 -1.79
CA LYS A 64 -1.44 8.43 -2.12
C LYS A 64 -0.08 8.19 -1.46
N GLY A 65 -0.08 7.83 -0.18
CA GLY A 65 1.12 7.43 0.56
C GLY A 65 1.81 6.25 -0.11
N LEU A 66 1.06 5.20 -0.44
CA LEU A 66 1.59 4.00 -1.07
C LEU A 66 2.19 4.32 -2.44
N ALA A 67 1.50 5.13 -3.25
CA ALA A 67 1.97 5.54 -4.57
C ALA A 67 3.24 6.40 -4.50
N SER A 68 3.32 7.32 -3.54
CA SER A 68 4.50 8.17 -3.30
C SER A 68 5.70 7.32 -2.86
N MET A 69 5.48 6.36 -1.97
CA MET A 69 6.51 5.40 -1.54
C MET A 69 7.01 4.57 -2.73
N VAL A 70 6.10 4.00 -3.52
CA VAL A 70 6.44 3.21 -4.71
C VAL A 70 7.22 4.04 -5.72
N GLU A 71 6.82 5.28 -5.97
CA GLU A 71 7.51 6.19 -6.90
C GLU A 71 8.92 6.57 -6.43
N ARG A 72 9.13 6.70 -5.11
CA ARG A 72 10.46 6.96 -4.53
C ARG A 72 11.41 5.76 -4.58
N LEU A 73 10.88 4.54 -4.55
CA LEU A 73 11.64 3.29 -4.49
C LEU A 73 11.83 2.61 -5.86
N SER A 74 11.14 3.08 -6.89
CA SER A 74 11.16 2.54 -8.26
C SER A 74 12.30 3.07 -9.13
#